data_AF-A0A7J2YUR7-F1
#
_entry.id   AF-A0A7J2YUR7-F1
#
_cell.length_a   1.000
_cell.length_b   1.000
_cell.length_c   1.000
_cell.angle_alpha   90.00
_cell.angle_beta   90.00
_cell.angle_gamma   90.00
#
_symmetry.space_group_name_H-M   'P 1'
#
loop_
_entity.id
_entity.type
_entity.pdbx_description
1 polymer ?
#
loop_
_entity_poly.entity_id
_entity_poly.type
_entity_poly.pdbx_seq_one_letter_code
_entity_poly.pdbx_strand_id
1 'polypeptide(L)' 'MSWTDWTLLVAFIVGFILFLYGANTYNAIVGYSGIYLFVGSIAVYLVLYIYHEVTKKSSVC' A
#
# COMPACT_ATOMS: atom_id res chain seq x y z
N MET A 1 -2.93 -14.34 -7.13
CA MET A 1 -2.77 -13.21 -6.19
C MET A 1 -1.93 -13.73 -5.03
N SER A 2 -0.74 -13.18 -4.84
CA SER A 2 0.12 -13.53 -3.71
C SER A 2 -0.55 -13.11 -2.39
N TRP A 3 -0.17 -13.74 -1.28
CA TRP A 3 -0.52 -13.26 0.06
C TRP A 3 -0.10 -11.79 0.28
N THR A 4 0.99 -11.37 -0.37
CA THR A 4 1.49 -10.00 -0.35
C THR A 4 0.51 -9.01 -0.99
N ASP A 5 -0.09 -9.39 -2.12
CA ASP A 5 -1.05 -8.55 -2.84
C ASP A 5 -2.33 -8.32 -2.01
N TRP A 6 -2.83 -9.38 -1.38
CA TRP A 6 -3.97 -9.29 -0.46
C TRP A 6 -3.65 -8.43 0.75
N THR A 7 -2.45 -8.57 1.32
CA THR A 7 -2.01 -7.75 2.45
C THR A 7 -1.92 -6.27 2.07
N LEU A 8 -1.40 -5.96 0.88
CA LEU A 8 -1.33 -4.60 0.34
C LEU A 8 -2.72 -4.01 0.06
N LEU A 9 -3.65 -4.81 -0.44
CA LEU A 9 -5.04 -4.40 -0.63
C LEU A 9 -5.73 -4.07 0.71
N VAL A 10 -5.55 -4.92 1.73
CA VAL A 10 -6.10 -4.68 3.06
C VAL A 10 -5.48 -3.43 3.66
N ALA A 11 -4.15 -3.25 3.57
CA ALA A 11 -3.47 -2.05 4.03
C ALA A 11 -4.02 -0.79 3.33
N PHE A 12 -4.21 -0.84 2.01
CA PHE A 12 -4.79 0.26 1.24
C PHE A 12 -6.18 0.64 1.74
N ILE A 13 -7.07 -0.34 1.94
CA ILE A 13 -8.44 -0.10 2.44
C ILE A 13 -8.41 0.47 3.86
N VAL A 14 -7.59 -0.10 4.75
CA VAL A 14 -7.44 0.35 6.13
C VAL A 14 -6.89 1.79 6.19
N GLY A 15 -5.91 2.12 5.35
CA GLY A 15 -5.36 3.47 5.24
C GLY A 15 -6.42 4.49 4.82
N PHE A 16 -7.27 4.13 3.86
CA PHE A 16 -8.38 4.98 3.44
C PHE A 16 -9.42 5.19 4.55
N ILE A 17 -9.78 4.14 5.29
CA ILE A 17 -10.70 4.22 6.43
C ILE A 17 -10.10 5.10 7.55
N LEU A 18 -8.80 4.93 7.88
CA LEU A 18 -8.10 5.76 8.86
C LEU A 18 -8.08 7.23 8.46
N PHE A 19 -7.86 7.52 7.18
CA PHE A 19 -7.93 8.89 6.66
C PHE A 19 -9.32 9.49 6.88
N LEU A 20 -10.39 8.79 6.48
CA LEU A 20 -11.77 9.25 6.66
C LEU A 20 -12.12 9.43 8.15
N TYR A 21 -11.70 8.50 9.00
CA TYR A 21 -11.93 8.56 10.44
C TYR A 21 -11.18 9.74 11.07
N GLY A 22 -9.92 9.95 10.70
CA GLY A 22 -9.12 11.10 11.15
C GLY A 22 -9.72 12.44 10.70
N ALA A 23 -10.21 12.51 9.46
CA ALA A 23 -10.91 13.69 8.96
C ALA A 23 -12.23 13.95 9.71
N ASN A 24 -13.00 12.90 10.00
CA ASN A 24 -14.26 13.00 10.74
C ASN A 24 -14.07 13.39 12.22
N THR A 25 -12.97 12.95 12.84
CA THR A 25 -12.65 13.26 14.24
C THR A 25 -11.77 14.50 14.41
N TYR A 26 -11.44 15.19 13.32
CA TYR A 26 -10.48 16.30 13.28
C TYR A 26 -9.11 15.94 13.90
N ASN A 27 -8.75 14.65 13.89
CA ASN A 27 -7.48 14.17 14.40
C ASN A 27 -6.48 14.05 13.25
N ALA A 28 -5.62 15.07 13.14
CA ALA A 28 -4.60 15.15 12.10
C ALA A 28 -3.63 13.96 12.13
N ILE A 29 -3.23 13.48 13.31
CA ILE A 29 -2.27 12.36 13.44
C ILE A 29 -2.86 11.11 12.79
N VAL A 30 -4.12 10.79 13.12
CA VAL A 30 -4.80 9.63 12.56
C VAL A 30 -5.04 9.80 11.05
N GLY A 31 -5.48 10.98 10.62
CA GLY A 31 -5.72 11.29 9.21
C GLY A 31 -4.47 11.11 8.35
N TYR A 32 -3.37 11.77 8.71
CA TYR A 32 -2.10 11.67 7.97
C TYR A 32 -1.50 10.27 8.05
N SER A 33 -1.63 9.55 9.17
CA SER A 33 -1.20 8.15 9.25
C SER A 33 -1.92 7.28 8.22
N GLY A 34 -3.23 7.51 8.02
CA GLY A 34 -4.01 6.83 6.98
C GLY A 34 -3.53 7.15 5.57
N ILE A 35 -3.19 8.42 5.29
CA ILE A 35 -2.63 8.84 4.00
C ILE A 35 -1.29 8.14 3.73
N TYR A 36 -0.36 8.15 4.69
CA TYR A 36 0.93 7.49 4.52
C TYR A 36 0.79 5.99 4.28
N LEU A 37 -0.14 5.35 4.98
CA LEU A 37 -0.40 3.93 4.82
C LEU A 37 -1.02 3.64 3.44
N PHE A 38 -1.98 4.47 3.00
CA PHE A 38 -2.60 4.37 1.69
C PHE A 38 -1.59 4.55 0.55
N VAL A 39 -0.84 5.66 0.54
CA VAL A 39 0.14 5.96 -0.50
C VAL A 39 1.31 4.96 -0.47
N GLY A 40 1.76 4.59 0.74
CA GLY A 40 2.80 3.60 0.94
C GLY A 40 2.43 2.23 0.38
N SER A 41 1.16 1.80 0.53
CA SER A 41 0.67 0.54 -0.03
C SER A 41 0.83 0.50 -1.56
N ILE A 42 0.50 1.60 -2.24
CA ILE A 42 0.65 1.71 -3.69
C ILE A 42 2.13 1.69 -4.10
N ALA A 43 2.97 2.43 -3.38
CA ALA A 43 4.40 2.50 -3.66
C ALA A 43 5.06 1.12 -3.51
N VAL A 44 4.78 0.40 -2.43
CA VAL A 44 5.31 -0.96 -2.19
C VAL A 44 4.83 -1.93 -3.26
N TYR A 45 3.55 -1.86 -3.65
CA TYR A 45 3.02 -2.69 -4.73
C TYR A 45 3.78 -2.47 -6.05
N LEU A 46 4.02 -1.22 -6.43
CA LEU A 46 4.79 -0.89 -7.64
C LEU A 46 6.24 -1.40 -7.56
N VAL A 47 6.92 -1.22 -6.43
CA VAL A 47 8.29 -1.72 -6.23
C VAL A 47 8.35 -3.24 -6.37
N LEU A 48 7.43 -3.96 -5.73
CA LEU A 48 7.38 -5.42 -5.83
C LEU A 48 7.07 -5.89 -7.25
N TYR A 49 6.15 -5.22 -7.94
CA TYR A 49 5.81 -5.52 -9.32
C TYR A 49 7.04 -5.37 -10.24
N ILE A 50 7.75 -4.23 -10.13
CA ILE A 50 8.96 -3.97 -10.92
C ILE A 50 10.05 -5.00 -10.59
N TYR A 51 10.27 -5.28 -9.30
CA TYR A 51 11.28 -6.25 -8.86
C TYR A 51 11.02 -7.65 -9.43
N HIS A 52 9.76 -8.09 -9.39
CA HIS A 52 9.36 -9.38 -9.93
C HIS A 52 9.57 -9.44 -11.46
N GLU A 53 9.22 -8.38 -12.17
CA GLU A 53 9.36 -8.33 -13.63
C GLU A 53 10.82 -8.28 -14.09
N VAL A 54 11.69 -7.58 -13.34
CA VAL A 54 13.14 -7.57 -13.59
C VAL A 54 13.76 -8.93 -13.31
N THR A 55 13.43 -9.54 -12.17
CA THR A 55 13.97 -10.85 -11.77
C THR A 55 13.55 -11.95 -12.75
N LYS A 56 12.31 -11.92 -13.24
CA LYS A 56 11.80 -12.86 -14.23
C LYS A 56 12.55 -12.78 -15.56
N LYS A 57 13.02 -11.59 -15.97
CA LYS A 57 13.84 -11.43 -17.18
C LYS A 57 15.26 -11.98 -17.02
N SER A 58 15.84 -11.90 -15.82
CA SER A 58 17.20 -12.38 -15.55
C SER A 58 17.32 -13.92 -15.50
N SER A 59 16.23 -14.65 -15.25
CA SER A 59 16.23 -16.11 -15.18
C SER A 59 16.04 -16.83 -16.53
N VAL A 60 16.02 -16.10 -17.67
CA VAL A 60 15.82 -16.66 -19.03
C VAL A 60 17.13 -16.62 -19.85
N CYS A 61 18.29 -16.68 -19.19
CA CYS A 61 19.59 -16.86 -19.85
C CYS A 61 20.31 -18.09 -19.29
#